data_AF-A0A419E0M0-F1
#
_entry.id   AF-A0A419E0M0-F1
#
_cell.length_a   1.000
_cell.length_b   1.000
_cell.length_c   1.000
_cell.angle_alpha   90.00
_cell.angle_beta   90.00
_cell.angle_gamma   90.00
#
_symmetry.space_group_name_H-M   'P 1'
#
loop_
_entity.id
_entity.type
_entity.pdbx_description
1 polymer ?
#
loop_
_entity_poly.entity_id
_entity_poly.type
_entity_poly.pdbx_seq_one_letter_code
_entity_poly.pdbx_strand_id
1 'polypeptide(L)'
;MRLIDWFKQLGKKKRAERELTDTDCLDLIRYLENCDVDCEEVFNAIDQYAEIEIRKEDAARLMPLIHQHLETCSGCNDQYEALLDVLAKVK
;
A
#
# COMPACT_ATOMS: atom_id res chain seq x y z
N MET A 1 2.23 8.34 -12.51
CA MET A 1 3.02 7.49 -13.44
C MET A 1 3.13 6.11 -12.80
N ARG A 2 2.86 4.99 -13.49
CA ARG A 2 2.95 3.66 -12.84
C ARG A 2 4.39 3.20 -12.77
N LEU A 3 4.76 2.49 -11.70
CA LEU A 3 6.11 1.94 -11.48
C LEU A 3 6.62 1.16 -12.71
N ILE A 4 5.72 0.41 -13.35
CA ILE A 4 5.97 -0.36 -14.59
C ILE A 4 6.40 0.54 -15.76
N ASP A 5 5.86 1.76 -15.84
CA ASP A 5 6.17 2.70 -16.93
C ASP A 5 7.54 3.35 -16.74
N TRP A 6 8.01 3.48 -15.49
CA TRP A 6 9.39 3.90 -15.16
C TRP A 6 10.40 2.79 -15.48
N PHE A 7 10.11 1.54 -15.07
CA PHE A 7 10.95 0.38 -15.40
C PHE A 7 11.08 0.14 -16.92
N LYS A 8 10.00 0.32 -17.68
CA LYS A 8 10.03 0.23 -19.16
C LYS A 8 10.91 1.31 -19.80
N GLN A 9 11.01 2.49 -19.19
CA GLN A 9 11.89 3.56 -19.67
C GLN A 9 13.37 3.26 -19.40
N LEU A 10 13.68 2.62 -18.27
CA LEU A 10 15.03 2.11 -17.99
C LEU A 10 15.46 1.04 -19.02
N GLY A 11 14.55 0.12 -19.39
CA GLY A 11 14.85 -0.97 -20.34
C GLY A 11 14.97 -0.58 -21.82
N LYS A 12 14.45 0.59 -22.24
CA LYS A 12 14.46 1.01 -23.66
C LYS A 12 15.80 1.56 -24.15
N LYS A 13 16.69 1.99 -23.24
CA LYS A 13 18.06 2.37 -23.61
C LYS A 13 18.91 1.10 -23.65
N LYS A 14 19.39 0.70 -24.84
CA LYS A 14 20.48 -0.29 -24.97
C LYS A 14 21.64 0.15 -24.09
N ARG A 15 21.75 -0.42 -22.88
CA ARG A 15 22.92 -0.28 -22.03
C ARG A 15 22.98 -1.55 -21.19
N ALA A 16 23.86 -2.46 -21.60
CA ALA A 16 24.34 -3.52 -20.73
C ALA A 16 24.73 -2.90 -19.38
N GLU A 17 24.27 -3.50 -18.28
CA GLU A 17 24.80 -3.30 -16.93
C GLU A 17 25.25 -1.87 -16.59
N ARG A 18 24.34 -0.89 -16.68
CA ARG A 18 24.58 0.39 -16.00
C ARG A 18 24.12 0.24 -14.56
N GLU A 19 25.05 0.43 -13.62
CA GLU A 19 24.76 0.60 -12.20
C GLU A 19 23.76 1.74 -11.98
N LEU A 20 22.82 1.56 -11.04
CA LEU A 20 21.94 2.66 -10.61
C LEU A 20 22.81 3.77 -10.02
N THR A 21 22.57 4.99 -10.48
CA THR A 21 23.19 6.17 -9.88
C THR A 21 22.43 6.60 -8.63
N ASP A 22 23.08 7.34 -7.74
CA ASP A 22 22.42 7.90 -6.55
C ASP A 22 21.17 8.71 -6.91
N THR A 23 21.17 9.42 -8.04
CA THR A 23 19.99 10.14 -8.55
C THR A 23 18.85 9.19 -8.91
N ASP A 24 19.16 8.05 -9.55
CA ASP A 24 18.14 7.05 -9.90
C ASP A 24 17.50 6.46 -8.62
N CYS A 25 18.31 6.25 -7.57
CA CYS A 25 17.83 5.78 -6.26
C CYS A 25 16.97 6.82 -5.54
N LEU A 26 17.37 8.10 -5.55
CA LEU A 26 16.59 9.18 -4.94
C LEU A 26 15.23 9.37 -5.62
N ASP A 27 15.18 9.26 -6.95
CA ASP A 27 13.92 9.35 -7.67
C ASP A 27 12.99 8.17 -7.38
N LEU A 28 13.55 6.97 -7.19
CA LEU A 28 12.80 5.80 -6.74
C LEU A 28 12.25 5.97 -5.32
N ILE A 29 13.06 6.46 -4.38
CA ILE A 29 12.63 6.71 -3.00
C ILE A 29 11.46 7.70 -3.00
N ARG A 30 11.60 8.83 -3.68
CA ARG A 30 10.51 9.82 -3.81
C ARG A 30 9.25 9.21 -4.42
N TYR A 31 9.39 8.36 -5.43
CA TYR A 31 8.24 7.69 -6.02
C TYR A 31 7.50 6.81 -5.01
N LEU A 32 8.24 6.01 -4.23
CA LEU A 32 7.69 5.11 -3.24
C LEU A 32 7.09 5.85 -2.03
N GLU A 33 7.70 6.97 -1.62
CA GLU A 33 7.17 7.84 -0.55
C GLU A 33 5.86 8.55 -0.93
N ASN A 34 5.59 8.72 -2.22
CA ASN A 34 4.35 9.30 -2.73
C ASN A 34 3.35 8.23 -3.22
N CYS A 35 3.57 6.96 -2.87
CA CYS A 35 2.57 5.93 -3.10
C CYS A 35 1.45 6.08 -2.07
N ASP A 36 0.32 6.63 -2.51
CA ASP A 36 -0.91 6.67 -1.74
C ASP A 36 -1.91 5.65 -2.30
N VAL A 37 -2.87 5.26 -1.46
CA VAL A 37 -4.08 4.52 -1.85
C VAL A 37 -5.31 5.38 -1.62
N ASP A 38 -6.27 5.30 -2.53
CA ASP A 38 -7.54 6.01 -2.37
C ASP A 38 -8.58 5.20 -1.56
N CYS A 39 -9.72 5.82 -1.25
CA CYS A 39 -10.77 5.18 -0.45
C CYS A 39 -11.36 3.93 -1.15
N GLU A 40 -11.38 3.88 -2.48
CA GLU A 40 -11.94 2.74 -3.22
C GLU A 40 -10.97 1.55 -3.18
N GLU A 41 -9.67 1.81 -3.35
CA GLU A 41 -8.62 0.80 -3.17
C GLU A 41 -8.61 0.24 -1.74
N VAL A 42 -8.79 1.10 -0.74
CA VAL A 42 -8.92 0.67 0.66
C VAL A 42 -10.17 -0.17 0.87
N PHE A 43 -11.32 0.28 0.40
CA PHE A 43 -12.58 -0.45 0.52
C PHE A 43 -12.49 -1.87 -0.07
N ASN A 44 -11.78 -2.04 -1.19
CA ASN A 44 -11.59 -3.33 -1.84
C ASN A 44 -10.63 -4.28 -1.10
N ALA A 45 -9.88 -3.80 -0.11
CA ALA A 45 -8.87 -4.57 0.62
C ALA A 45 -9.06 -4.55 2.15
N ILE A 46 -10.08 -3.85 2.65
CA ILE A 46 -10.32 -3.62 4.09
C ILE A 46 -10.72 -4.92 4.82
N ASP A 47 -11.35 -5.85 4.09
CA ASP A 47 -11.68 -7.19 4.55
C ASP A 47 -10.43 -8.02 4.81
N GLN A 48 -9.48 -8.00 3.86
CA GLN A 48 -8.20 -8.67 4.02
C GLN A 48 -7.42 -8.10 5.21
N TYR A 49 -7.40 -6.77 5.36
CA TYR A 49 -6.76 -6.11 6.49
C TYR A 49 -7.38 -6.55 7.84
N ALA A 50 -8.71 -6.58 7.93
CA ALA A 50 -9.43 -7.01 9.13
C ALA A 50 -9.19 -8.49 9.47
N GLU A 51 -9.09 -9.38 8.48
CA GLU A 51 -8.76 -10.79 8.71
C GLU A 51 -7.38 -10.98 9.33
N ILE A 52 -6.36 -10.23 8.87
CA ILE A 52 -5.00 -10.29 9.41
C ILE A 52 -5.00 -9.88 10.89
N GLU A 53 -5.70 -8.80 11.23
CA GLU A 53 -5.86 -8.33 12.62
C GLU A 53 -6.55 -9.37 13.52
N ILE A 54 -7.62 -10.00 13.04
CA ILE A 54 -8.33 -11.05 13.80
C ILE A 54 -7.45 -12.27 14.05
N ARG A 55 -6.56 -12.60 13.11
CA ARG A 55 -5.55 -13.67 13.26
C ARG A 55 -4.42 -13.28 14.21
N LYS A 56 -4.42 -12.05 14.73
CA LYS A 56 -3.35 -11.46 15.57
C LYS A 56 -2.01 -11.37 14.85
N GLU A 57 -2.07 -11.21 13.54
CA GLU A 57 -0.92 -10.88 12.72
C GLU A 57 -0.80 -9.35 12.62
N ASP A 58 0.39 -8.86 12.29
CA ASP A 58 0.68 -7.43 12.22
C ASP A 58 0.21 -6.85 10.87
N ALA A 59 -1.07 -6.43 10.80
CA ALA A 59 -1.64 -5.91 9.56
C ALA A 59 -1.05 -4.56 9.18
N ALA A 60 -0.69 -3.72 10.15
CA ALA A 60 0.02 -2.46 9.90
C ALA A 60 1.36 -2.70 9.15
N ARG A 61 2.12 -3.72 9.55
CA ARG A 61 3.37 -4.09 8.85
C ARG A 61 3.14 -4.76 7.51
N LEU A 62 2.10 -5.59 7.38
CA LEU A 62 1.84 -6.37 6.16
C LEU A 62 1.14 -5.54 5.06
N MET A 63 0.34 -4.56 5.45
CA MET A 63 -0.45 -3.70 4.56
C MET A 63 -0.31 -2.22 4.97
N PRO A 64 0.91 -1.65 4.90
CA PRO A 64 1.21 -0.33 5.46
C PRO A 64 0.45 0.81 4.80
N LEU A 65 0.18 0.74 3.49
CA LEU A 65 -0.57 1.79 2.78
C LEU A 65 -2.04 1.84 3.21
N ILE A 66 -2.66 0.66 3.44
CA ILE A 66 -4.02 0.59 3.97
C ILE A 66 -4.05 1.17 5.39
N HIS A 67 -3.09 0.78 6.23
CA HIS A 67 -2.98 1.29 7.60
C HIS A 67 -2.84 2.82 7.62
N GLN A 68 -1.92 3.39 6.83
CA GLN A 68 -1.73 4.84 6.69
C GLN A 68 -3.02 5.55 6.26
N HIS A 69 -3.80 4.96 5.34
CA HIS A 69 -5.08 5.53 4.94
C HIS A 69 -6.10 5.47 6.08
N LEU A 70 -6.17 4.37 6.83
CA LEU A 70 -7.07 4.24 7.99
C LEU A 70 -6.71 5.21 9.12
N GLU A 71 -5.44 5.60 9.26
CA GLU A 71 -5.01 6.63 10.23
C GLU A 71 -5.39 8.05 9.80
N THR A 72 -5.59 8.30 8.50
CA THR A 72 -5.81 9.64 7.94
C THR A 72 -7.26 9.91 7.49
N CYS A 73 -8.01 8.85 7.15
CA CYS A 73 -9.39 8.93 6.65
C CYS A 73 -10.37 8.33 7.66
N SER A 74 -11.09 9.20 8.38
CA SER A 74 -12.08 8.77 9.38
C SER A 74 -13.20 7.91 8.78
N GLY A 75 -13.64 8.19 7.55
CA GLY A 75 -14.72 7.42 6.92
C GLY A 75 -14.33 5.97 6.63
N CYS A 76 -13.09 5.71 6.20
CA CYS A 76 -12.59 4.35 6.02
C CYS A 76 -12.31 3.67 7.37
N ASN A 77 -11.85 4.43 8.38
CA ASN A 77 -11.68 3.92 9.73
C ASN A 77 -13.00 3.44 10.35
N ASP A 78 -14.07 4.24 10.26
CA ASP A 78 -15.40 3.87 10.76
C ASP A 78 -15.91 2.57 10.10
N GLN A 79 -15.67 2.40 8.80
CA GLN A 79 -16.03 1.17 8.07
C GLN A 79 -15.24 -0.05 8.56
N TYR A 80 -13.94 0.14 8.80
CA TYR A 80 -13.06 -0.89 9.34
C TYR A 80 -13.48 -1.32 10.76
N GLU A 81 -13.74 -0.37 11.65
CA GLU A 81 -14.21 -0.67 13.01
C GLU A 81 -15.57 -1.39 12.99
N ALA A 82 -16.50 -0.92 12.15
CA ALA A 82 -17.80 -1.59 11.97
C ALA A 82 -17.63 -3.04 11.46
N LEU A 83 -16.67 -3.28 10.58
CA LEU A 83 -16.36 -4.61 10.08
C LEU A 83 -15.81 -5.51 11.21
N LEU A 84 -14.84 -5.02 12.00
CA LEU A 84 -14.31 -5.74 13.15
C LEU A 84 -15.40 -6.11 14.16
N ASP A 85 -16.32 -5.19 14.44
CA ASP A 85 -17.45 -5.41 15.34
C ASP A 85 -18.36 -6.56 14.89
N VAL A 86 -18.59 -6.69 13.58
CA VAL A 86 -19.36 -7.79 13.01
C VAL A 86 -18.56 -9.09 13.11
N LEU A 87 -17.30 -9.08 12.68
CA LEU A 87 -16.46 -10.28 12.68
C LEU A 87 -16.21 -10.84 14.08
N ALA A 88 -16.14 -9.97 15.11
CA ALA A 88 -16.03 -10.37 16.50
C ALA A 88 -17.26 -11.15 17.02
N LYS A 89 -18.45 -10.90 16.43
CA LYS A 89 -19.71 -11.55 16.81
C LYS A 89 -19.95 -12.88 16.10
N VAL A 90 -19.24 -13.17 15.01
CA VAL A 90 -19.41 -14.39 14.19
C VAL A 90 -18.52 -15.54 14.71
N LYS A 91 -18.19 -15.55 16.02
CA LYS A 91 -17.43 -16.62 16.67
C LYS A 91 -18.27 -17.84 17.02
#